data_AF-A0A497CNE6-F1
#
_entry.id   AF-A0A497CNE6-F1
#
_cell.length_a   1.000
_cell.length_b   1.000
_cell.length_c   1.000
_cell.angle_alpha   90.00
_cell.angle_beta   90.00
_cell.angle_gamma   90.00
#
_symmetry.space_group_name_H-M   'P 1'
#
loop_
_entity.id
_entity.type
_entity.pdbx_description
1 polymer ?
#
loop_
_entity_poly.entity_id
_entity_poly.type
_entity_poly.pdbx_seq_one_letter_code
_entity_poly.pdbx_strand_id
1 'polypeptide(L)' 'KRKKRKKFKTVSFKLSPRQMRSLKNYCEARDTTPTKFIKKMIRDYIEYFDKEVPEKYRGSHNQLDMFNEEQETLSMFE' A
#
# COMPACT_ATOMS: atom_id res chain seq x y z
N LYS A 1 14.86 24.13 -22.98
CA LYS A 1 13.98 24.05 -21.78
C LYS A 1 14.70 23.29 -20.66
N ARG A 2 14.95 23.89 -19.48
CA ARG A 2 15.60 23.20 -18.33
C ARG A 2 14.66 22.12 -17.77
N LYS A 3 15.11 20.87 -17.67
CA LYS A 3 14.35 19.78 -17.00
C LYS A 3 14.20 20.13 -15.51
N LYS A 4 12.98 20.09 -14.99
CA LYS A 4 12.73 20.19 -13.54
C LYS A 4 13.41 19.00 -12.85
N ARG A 5 14.12 19.26 -11.74
CA ARG A 5 14.72 18.21 -10.91
C ARG A 5 13.62 17.30 -10.36
N LYS A 6 13.79 15.97 -10.48
CA LYS A 6 12.92 15.00 -9.81
C LYS A 6 13.09 15.17 -8.30
N LYS A 7 11.97 15.40 -7.59
CA LYS A 7 11.94 15.44 -6.13
C LYS A 7 11.71 14.03 -5.60
N PHE A 8 12.59 13.54 -4.76
CA PHE A 8 12.43 12.25 -4.08
C PHE A 8 12.01 12.47 -2.63
N LYS A 9 11.34 11.48 -2.04
CA LYS A 9 10.94 11.46 -0.63
C LYS A 9 11.61 10.28 0.06
N THR A 10 12.01 10.47 1.32
CA THR A 10 12.64 9.43 2.13
C THR A 10 11.59 8.70 2.95
N VAL A 11 11.64 7.37 2.95
CA VAL A 11 10.83 6.51 3.83
C VAL A 11 11.78 5.80 4.78
N SER A 12 11.52 5.92 6.08
CA SER A 12 12.33 5.31 7.14
C SER A 12 11.45 4.44 8.03
N PHE A 13 11.87 3.21 8.28
CA PHE A 13 11.20 2.29 9.19
C PHE A 13 12.25 1.47 9.95
N LYS A 14 11.87 1.00 11.13
CA LYS A 14 12.73 0.15 11.96
C LYS A 14 12.52 -1.32 11.59
N LEU A 15 13.60 -2.09 11.61
CA LEU A 15 13.58 -3.55 11.48
C LEU A 15 14.12 -4.16 12.76
N SER A 16 13.60 -5.33 13.12
CA SER A 16 14.21 -6.12 14.18
C SER A 16 15.62 -6.57 13.74
N PRO A 17 16.53 -6.86 14.70
CA PRO A 17 17.87 -7.34 14.37
C PRO A 17 17.85 -8.60 13.49
N ARG A 18 16.90 -9.52 13.75
CA ARG A 18 16.71 -10.73 12.95
C ARG A 18 16.26 -10.39 11.52
N GLN A 19 15.29 -9.50 11.34
CA GLN A 19 14.81 -9.10 10.01
C GLN A 19 15.94 -8.46 9.18
N MET A 20 16.74 -7.58 9.79
CA MET A 20 17.86 -6.95 9.10
C MET A 20 18.92 -7.98 8.65
N ARG A 21 19.27 -8.96 9.51
CA ARG A 21 20.19 -10.05 9.13
C ARG A 21 19.65 -10.86 7.96
N SER A 22 18.39 -11.29 8.02
CA SER A 22 17.76 -12.05 6.93
C SER A 22 17.72 -11.25 5.62
N LEU A 23 17.43 -9.95 5.68
CA LEU A 23 17.42 -9.07 4.50
C LEU A 23 18.80 -8.97 3.85
N LYS A 24 19.86 -8.83 4.64
CA LYS A 24 21.24 -8.77 4.13
C LYS A 24 21.65 -10.06 3.44
N ASN A 25 21.48 -11.21 4.11
CA ASN A 25 21.85 -12.52 3.55
C ASN A 25 21.11 -12.79 2.23
N TYR A 26 19.82 -12.43 2.15
CA TYR A 26 19.06 -12.55 0.91
C TYR A 26 19.62 -11.66 -0.20
N CYS A 27 20.00 -10.42 0.13
CA CYS A 27 20.54 -9.47 -0.83
C CYS A 27 21.90 -9.93 -1.37
N GLU A 28 22.75 -10.48 -0.51
CA GLU A 28 24.05 -11.07 -0.87
C GLU A 28 23.88 -12.28 -1.78
N ALA A 29 22.98 -13.20 -1.46
CA ALA A 29 22.75 -14.41 -2.26
C ALA A 29 22.16 -14.15 -3.67
N ARG A 30 21.67 -12.93 -3.94
CA ARG A 30 21.01 -12.58 -5.20
C ARG A 30 21.60 -11.35 -5.89
N ASP A 31 22.79 -10.91 -5.48
CA ASP A 31 23.50 -9.75 -6.02
C ASP A 31 22.60 -8.50 -6.15
N THR A 32 21.85 -8.21 -5.08
CA THR A 32 20.94 -7.07 -5.02
C THR A 32 21.22 -6.22 -3.79
N THR A 33 20.61 -5.03 -3.73
CA THR A 33 20.66 -4.17 -2.55
C THR A 33 19.31 -4.16 -1.85
N PRO A 34 19.26 -3.90 -0.53
CA PRO A 34 18.00 -3.76 0.21
C PRO A 34 17.05 -2.77 -0.46
N THR A 35 17.56 -1.63 -0.94
CA THR A 35 16.76 -0.62 -1.64
C THR A 35 16.18 -1.15 -2.95
N LYS A 36 16.98 -1.84 -3.77
CA LYS A 36 16.52 -2.41 -5.05
C LYS A 36 15.49 -3.51 -4.81
N PHE A 37 15.71 -4.34 -3.79
CA PHE A 37 14.78 -5.38 -3.38
C PHE A 37 13.45 -4.80 -2.92
N ILE A 38 13.46 -3.87 -1.95
CA ILE A 38 12.23 -3.24 -1.43
C ILE A 38 11.46 -2.56 -2.57
N LYS A 39 12.13 -1.77 -3.41
CA LYS A 39 11.50 -1.13 -4.58
C LYS A 39 10.91 -2.12 -5.57
N LYS A 40 11.53 -3.30 -5.74
CA LYS A 40 10.99 -4.37 -6.58
C LYS A 40 9.74 -4.97 -5.95
N MET A 41 9.77 -5.26 -4.65
CA MET A 41 8.65 -5.87 -3.94
C MET A 41 7.42 -4.97 -3.84
N ILE A 42 7.60 -3.65 -3.75
CA ILE A 42 6.47 -2.70 -3.67
C ILE A 42 6.02 -2.18 -5.04
N ARG A 43 6.72 -2.51 -6.13
CA ARG A 43 6.49 -1.91 -7.46
C ARG A 43 5.02 -2.03 -7.89
N ASP A 44 4.51 -3.25 -7.86
CA ASP A 44 3.16 -3.57 -8.33
C ASP A 44 2.08 -2.89 -7.46
N TYR A 45 2.44 -2.51 -6.23
CA TYR A 45 1.55 -1.81 -5.29
C TYR A 45 1.62 -0.28 -5.38
N ILE A 46 2.59 0.28 -6.11
CA ILE A 46 2.72 1.75 -6.25
C ILE A 46 2.48 2.22 -7.69
N GLU A 47 2.68 1.34 -8.68
CA GLU A 47 2.60 1.72 -10.10
C GLU A 47 1.16 2.03 -10.54
N TYR A 48 0.18 1.32 -10.00
CA TYR A 48 -1.24 1.48 -10.37
C TYR A 48 -2.01 2.46 -9.47
N PHE A 49 -1.38 3.04 -8.45
CA PHE A 49 -2.04 3.87 -7.44
C PHE A 49 -1.66 5.37 -7.52
N ASP A 50 -0.90 5.78 -8.54
CA ASP A 50 -0.43 7.17 -8.68
C ASP A 50 -1.56 8.16 -9.02
N LYS A 51 -2.49 7.76 -9.89
CA LYS A 51 -3.58 8.64 -10.37
C LYS A 51 -4.91 8.35 -9.71
N GLU A 52 -5.34 7.10 -9.75
CA GLU A 52 -6.62 6.67 -9.20
C GLU A 52 -6.47 5.30 -8.54
N VAL A 53 -7.11 5.14 -7.40
CA VAL A 53 -7.23 3.85 -6.74
C VAL A 53 -8.23 3.01 -7.54
N PRO A 54 -7.86 1.81 -8.02
CA PRO A 54 -8.79 0.93 -8.73
C PRO A 54 -10.06 0.70 -7.93
N GLU A 55 -11.23 0.70 -8.60
CA GLU A 55 -12.55 0.57 -7.94
C GLU A 55 -12.64 -0.64 -7.00
N LYS A 56 -11.99 -1.75 -7.34
CA LYS A 56 -11.90 -2.95 -6.49
C LYS A 56 -11.30 -2.73 -5.08
N TYR A 57 -10.54 -1.64 -4.87
CA TYR A 57 -9.96 -1.26 -3.58
C TYR A 57 -10.64 -0.04 -2.96
N ARG A 58 -11.56 0.61 -3.68
CA ARG A 58 -12.50 1.52 -3.04
C ARG A 58 -13.42 0.59 -2.25
N GLY A 59 -13.15 0.43 -0.95
CA GLY A 59 -14.09 -0.23 -0.06
C GLY A 59 -15.47 0.31 -0.39
N SER A 60 -16.44 -0.59 -0.64
CA SER A 60 -17.79 -0.22 -1.07
C SER A 60 -18.21 0.98 -0.24
N HIS A 61 -18.47 2.11 -0.91
CA HIS A 61 -18.94 3.31 -0.24
C HIS A 61 -20.06 2.87 0.71
N ASN A 62 -19.80 3.06 2.00
CA ASN A 62 -20.74 2.94 3.10
C ASN A 62 -21.28 1.53 3.39
N GLN A 63 -20.41 0.58 3.74
CA GLN A 63 -20.87 -0.63 4.47
C GLN A 63 -21.66 -0.30 5.74
N LEU A 64 -21.42 0.86 6.35
CA LEU A 64 -22.17 1.34 7.52
C LEU A 64 -23.55 1.90 7.18
N ASP A 65 -23.77 2.40 5.95
CA ASP A 65 -25.11 2.88 5.54
C ASP A 65 -26.06 1.72 5.25
N MET A 66 -25.54 0.55 4.85
CA MET A 66 -26.36 -0.66 4.67
C MET A 66 -27.06 -1.09 5.96
N PHE A 67 -26.50 -0.78 7.13
CA PHE A 67 -27.12 -1.08 8.43
C PHE A 67 -28.16 -0.04 8.87
N ASN A 68 -28.13 1.18 8.30
CA ASN A 68 -29.12 2.21 8.60
C ASN A 68 -30.44 1.94 7.84
N GLU A 69 -30.37 1.39 6.62
CA GLU A 69 -31.56 1.03 5.82
C GLU A 69 -32.35 -0.14 6.46
N GLU A 70 -31.68 -1.09 7.12
CA GLU A 70 -32.35 -2.20 7.81
C GLU A 70 -33.22 -1.73 8.99
N GLN A 71 -32.80 -0.69 9.73
CA GLN A 71 -33.60 -0.18 10.86
C GLN A 71 -34.91 0.47 10.41
N GLU A 72 -34.92 1.18 9.27
CA GLU A 72 -36.17 1.72 8.72
C GLU A 72 -37.13 0.61 8.32
N THR A 73 -36.65 -0.46 7.68
CA THR A 73 -37.51 -1.58 7.27
C THR A 73 -38.07 -2.39 8.44
N LEU A 74 -37.31 -2.56 9.53
CA LEU A 74 -37.77 -3.25 10.74
C LEU A 74 -38.84 -2.44 11.49
N SER A 75 -38.77 -1.11 11.48
CA SER A 75 -39.78 -0.24 12.08
C SER A 75 -41.14 -0.25 11.37
N MET A 76 -41.25 -0.83 10.17
CA MET A 76 -42.52 -0.97 9.44
C MET A 76 -43.32 -2.22 9.84
N PHE A 77 -42.76 -3.09 10.68
CA PHE A 77 -43.38 -4.35 11.13
C PHE A 77 -43.70 -4.39 12.64
N GLU A 78 -43.50 -3.28 13.37
CA GLU A 78 -44.01 -3.04 14.74
C GLU A 78 -45.23 -2.09 14.71
#